data_AF-A0A1I4FAG7-F1
#
_entry.id   AF-A0A1I4FAG7-F1
#
_cell.length_a   1.000
_cell.length_b   1.000
_cell.length_c   1.000
_cell.angle_alpha   90.00
_cell.angle_beta   90.00
_cell.angle_gamma   90.00
#
_symmetry.space_group_name_H-M   'P 1'
#
loop_
_entity.id
_entity.type
_entity.pdbx_description
1 polymer ?
#
loop_
_entity_poly.entity_id
_entity_poly.type
_entity_poly.pdbx_seq_one_letter_code
_entity_poly.pdbx_strand_id
1 'polypeptide(L)'
;MNLAAHRISSERWVVAALLSLLLATLPAVAVGAYLPTAFAPSVALAIALALAAFATPWLARRLPAEWDGLRRAHPIWSALWLLIALAAIARTAGVALFMLDPAQAQASAYWFDEFYVRHNCFSGMWKAAGLAAQGVPNLYDPEHYAGMEGRFKLDDFLYLPQFLILPRAGLAVSDGFIELRALWFAIEGAVLAASVFVLGRWIGGAAGRRVALLMPALWLSTPVLLTLQLGNFQIAAIAMSLLAMMLFWRDRPIAGGALLGFAVFKLFPGLLGLYLLAARRWREAAWTIAFAALYSVIAMLWLGTAPFEAFFQFQAPRILSNESWAFLWLDGLEPVVAINDSVPGLTLKLELLGVGGMTPAVEKAVSWVWTLAVFALAIFAARRASRMSRLELVSTWLALLALAAYRSPFVPDHNGLFAPIWLWLLVAAGSRLQPPRIVALAIAYLALSAVLPFGGMPLPELMGRLALSSFSQFVALGLCLWVVLRRPQGEPVARASTAPSPALSMG
;
A
#
# COMPACT_ATOMS: atom_id res chain seq x y z
N MET A 1 -44.95 13.10 -15.79
CA MET A 1 -43.57 12.96 -15.24
C MET A 1 -43.51 13.68 -13.90
N ASN A 2 -43.59 12.96 -12.78
CA ASN A 2 -43.48 13.56 -11.45
C ASN A 2 -42.02 13.92 -11.16
N LEU A 3 -41.68 15.21 -11.30
CA LEU A 3 -40.45 15.81 -10.79
C LEU A 3 -40.53 15.95 -9.26
N ALA A 4 -40.79 14.85 -8.55
CA ALA A 4 -40.50 14.82 -7.12
C ALA A 4 -38.97 14.86 -7.01
N ALA A 5 -38.41 16.04 -6.74
CA ALA A 5 -37.01 16.19 -6.39
C ALA A 5 -36.73 15.24 -5.22
N HIS A 6 -36.13 14.08 -5.49
CA HIS A 6 -35.78 13.10 -4.47
C HIS A 6 -34.84 13.80 -3.50
N ARG A 7 -35.38 14.22 -2.34
CA ARG A 7 -34.59 14.80 -1.25
C ARG A 7 -33.51 13.79 -0.89
N ILE A 8 -32.26 14.24 -0.97
CA ILE A 8 -31.10 13.42 -0.58
C ILE A 8 -31.22 13.12 0.91
N SER A 9 -31.13 11.85 1.29
CA SER A 9 -31.24 11.42 2.68
C SER A 9 -30.11 11.95 3.56
N SER A 10 -30.36 12.02 4.87
CA SER A 10 -29.33 12.35 5.87
C SER A 10 -28.14 11.40 5.81
N GLU A 11 -28.38 10.13 5.53
CA GLU A 11 -27.38 9.07 5.47
C GLU A 11 -26.37 9.33 4.35
N ARG A 12 -26.85 9.68 3.15
CA ARG A 12 -25.98 10.06 2.03
C ARG A 12 -25.20 11.33 2.31
N TRP A 13 -25.81 12.34 2.95
CA TRP A 13 -25.09 13.55 3.36
C TRP A 13 -23.97 13.24 4.36
N VAL A 14 -24.24 12.43 5.39
CA VAL A 14 -23.26 12.05 6.41
C VAL A 14 -22.12 11.25 5.79
N VAL A 15 -22.41 10.23 4.98
CA VAL A 15 -21.37 9.43 4.33
C VAL A 15 -20.52 10.29 3.39
N ALA A 16 -21.16 11.15 2.59
CA ALA A 16 -20.44 12.06 1.71
C ALA A 16 -19.56 13.04 2.49
N ALA A 17 -20.04 13.59 3.62
CA ALA A 17 -19.30 14.55 4.43
C ALA A 17 -18.05 13.92 5.04
N LEU A 18 -18.18 12.75 5.65
CA LEU A 18 -17.06 12.07 6.31
C LEU A 18 -16.02 11.58 5.31
N LEU A 19 -16.44 11.00 4.17
CA LEU A 19 -15.51 10.60 3.12
C LEU A 19 -14.82 11.82 2.49
N SER A 20 -15.56 12.91 2.24
CA SER A 20 -14.97 14.14 1.69
C SER A 20 -13.95 14.74 2.65
N LEU A 21 -14.26 14.78 3.95
CA LEU A 21 -13.34 15.29 4.97
C LEU A 21 -12.08 14.42 5.10
N LEU A 22 -12.24 13.09 5.15
CA LEU A 22 -11.12 12.16 5.19
C LEU A 22 -10.16 12.39 4.02
N LEU A 23 -10.68 12.50 2.80
CA LEU A 23 -9.89 12.67 1.58
C LEU A 23 -9.31 14.08 1.42
N ALA A 24 -10.04 15.11 1.90
CA ALA A 24 -9.60 16.50 1.81
C ALA A 24 -8.36 16.78 2.66
N THR A 25 -8.06 15.95 3.66
CA THR A 25 -6.81 16.05 4.43
C THR A 25 -5.56 15.92 3.56
N LEU A 26 -5.60 15.13 2.48
CA LEU A 26 -4.45 14.86 1.63
C LEU A 26 -3.99 16.11 0.85
N PRO A 27 -4.82 16.76 0.00
CA PRO A 27 -4.41 18.00 -0.66
C PRO A 27 -4.17 19.14 0.34
N ALA A 28 -4.86 19.15 1.49
CA ALA A 28 -4.61 20.13 2.54
C ALA A 28 -3.20 20.01 3.14
N VAL A 29 -2.72 18.80 3.40
CA VAL A 29 -1.33 18.55 3.84
C VAL A 29 -0.34 18.91 2.74
N ALA A 30 -0.62 18.53 1.48
CA ALA A 30 0.26 18.87 0.37
C ALA A 30 0.46 20.39 0.22
N VAL A 31 -0.59 21.19 0.40
CA VAL A 31 -0.49 22.66 0.38
C VAL A 31 0.16 23.19 1.67
N GLY A 32 -0.27 22.66 2.82
CA GLY A 32 0.25 23.06 4.14
C GLY A 32 1.75 22.83 4.30
N ALA A 33 2.31 21.83 3.61
CA ALA A 33 3.73 21.50 3.63
C ALA A 33 4.63 22.68 3.23
N TYR A 34 4.13 23.61 2.42
CA TYR A 34 4.90 24.76 1.91
C TYR A 34 4.59 26.07 2.66
N LEU A 35 3.88 25.98 3.78
CA LEU A 35 3.59 27.12 4.65
C LEU A 35 4.49 27.09 5.88
N PRO A 36 4.76 28.25 6.52
CA PRO A 36 5.46 28.25 7.79
C PRO A 36 4.76 27.35 8.81
N THR A 37 5.52 26.55 9.55
CA THR A 37 5.03 25.53 10.49
C THR A 37 4.02 26.09 11.50
N ALA A 38 4.18 27.34 11.93
CA ALA A 38 3.26 28.04 12.83
C ALA A 38 1.82 28.17 12.28
N PHE A 39 1.65 28.23 10.96
CA PHE A 39 0.35 28.40 10.30
C PHE A 39 -0.13 27.14 9.56
N ALA A 40 0.80 26.26 9.16
CA ALA A 40 0.52 25.10 8.33
C ALA A 40 -0.66 24.24 8.83
N PRO A 41 -0.75 23.85 10.13
CA PRO A 41 -1.88 23.06 10.63
C PRO A 41 -3.24 23.75 10.50
N SER A 42 -3.33 25.03 10.87
CA SER A 42 -4.58 25.80 10.84
C SER A 42 -5.06 26.03 9.42
N VAL A 43 -4.13 26.34 8.50
CA VAL A 43 -4.46 26.51 7.08
C VAL A 43 -4.85 25.18 6.44
N ALA A 44 -4.13 24.09 6.73
CA ALA A 44 -4.50 22.76 6.25
C ALA A 44 -5.90 22.36 6.74
N LEU A 45 -6.23 22.59 8.01
CA LEU A 45 -7.57 22.34 8.53
C LEU A 45 -8.64 23.16 7.77
N ALA A 46 -8.40 24.46 7.57
CA ALA A 46 -9.32 25.32 6.83
C ALA A 46 -9.53 24.84 5.38
N ILE A 47 -8.46 24.46 4.69
CA ILE A 47 -8.51 23.90 3.33
C ILE A 47 -9.30 22.59 3.33
N ALA A 48 -9.02 21.68 4.27
CA ALA A 48 -9.70 20.39 4.35
C ALA A 48 -11.22 20.57 4.57
N LEU A 49 -11.62 21.47 5.46
CA LEU A 49 -13.03 21.79 5.71
C LEU A 49 -13.69 22.44 4.48
N ALA A 50 -13.02 23.38 3.81
CA ALA A 50 -13.54 24.03 2.61
C ALA A 50 -13.73 23.05 1.46
N LEU A 51 -12.73 22.21 1.17
CA LEU A 51 -12.79 21.17 0.15
C LEU A 51 -13.87 20.14 0.48
N ALA A 52 -13.99 19.73 1.75
CA ALA A 52 -15.04 18.82 2.18
C ALA A 52 -16.43 19.43 1.99
N ALA A 53 -16.64 20.68 2.40
CA ALA A 53 -17.90 21.39 2.23
C ALA A 53 -18.30 21.52 0.75
N PHE A 54 -17.34 21.77 -0.14
CA PHE A 54 -17.57 21.83 -1.58
C PHE A 54 -17.86 20.46 -2.21
N ALA A 55 -17.12 19.42 -1.83
CA ALA A 55 -17.25 18.08 -2.40
C ALA A 55 -18.50 17.34 -1.90
N THR A 56 -18.95 17.61 -0.68
CA THR A 56 -20.05 16.87 -0.03
C THR A 56 -21.35 16.89 -0.85
N PRO A 57 -21.90 18.04 -1.30
CA PRO A 57 -23.11 18.05 -2.12
C PRO A 57 -22.98 17.27 -3.42
N TRP A 58 -21.81 17.37 -4.07
CA TRP A 58 -21.52 16.67 -5.32
C TRP A 58 -21.44 15.15 -5.13
N LEU A 59 -20.85 14.71 -4.03
CA LEU A 59 -20.71 13.30 -3.68
C LEU A 59 -22.06 12.72 -3.22
N ALA A 60 -22.78 13.41 -2.33
CA ALA A 60 -24.07 12.96 -1.79
C ALA A 60 -25.11 12.66 -2.90
N ARG A 61 -25.11 13.45 -3.98
CA ARG A 61 -25.97 13.22 -5.17
C ARG A 61 -25.59 11.95 -5.96
N ARG A 62 -24.32 11.53 -5.90
CA ARG A 62 -23.81 10.35 -6.62
C ARG A 62 -23.85 9.08 -5.77
N LEU A 63 -24.08 9.21 -4.46
CA LEU A 63 -24.21 8.05 -3.58
C LEU A 63 -25.51 7.29 -3.88
N PRO A 64 -25.50 5.94 -3.79
CA PRO A 64 -26.65 5.10 -4.09
C PRO A 64 -27.87 5.43 -3.23
N ALA A 65 -29.04 5.55 -3.86
CA ALA A 65 -30.32 5.76 -3.14
C ALA A 65 -30.70 4.56 -2.24
N GLU A 66 -30.13 3.38 -2.49
CA GLU A 66 -30.25 2.19 -1.62
C GLU A 66 -29.76 2.42 -0.19
N TRP A 67 -29.00 3.49 0.06
CA TRP A 67 -28.52 3.84 1.40
C TRP A 67 -29.54 4.66 2.21
N ASP A 68 -30.63 5.09 1.57
CA ASP A 68 -31.67 5.87 2.23
C ASP A 68 -32.43 4.99 3.24
N GLY A 69 -32.53 5.48 4.48
CA GLY A 69 -33.21 4.75 5.56
C GLY A 69 -32.37 3.68 6.28
N LEU A 70 -31.09 3.49 5.90
CA LEU A 70 -30.21 2.53 6.57
C LEU A 70 -30.09 2.78 8.07
N ARG A 71 -30.12 4.05 8.51
CA ARG A 71 -30.08 4.39 9.94
C ARG A 71 -31.27 3.81 10.71
N ARG A 72 -32.44 3.73 10.07
CA ARG A 72 -33.66 3.17 10.69
C ARG A 72 -33.65 1.64 10.64
N ALA A 73 -33.22 1.07 9.52
CA ALA A 73 -33.18 -0.38 9.34
C ALA A 73 -32.06 -1.06 10.16
N HIS A 74 -30.91 -0.39 10.31
CA HIS A 74 -29.70 -0.94 10.90
C HIS A 74 -28.99 0.08 11.82
N PRO A 75 -29.66 0.56 12.88
CA PRO A 75 -29.16 1.67 13.71
C PRO A 75 -27.79 1.39 14.33
N ILE A 76 -27.58 0.18 14.84
CA ILE A 76 -26.31 -0.22 15.46
C ILE A 76 -25.17 -0.19 14.42
N TRP A 77 -25.38 -0.76 13.23
CA TRP A 77 -24.36 -0.78 12.18
C TRP A 77 -24.06 0.61 11.64
N SER A 78 -25.07 1.47 11.50
CA SER A 78 -24.86 2.87 11.13
C SER A 78 -24.06 3.64 12.19
N ALA A 79 -24.33 3.40 13.47
CA ALA A 79 -23.58 4.00 14.57
C ALA A 79 -22.12 3.51 14.59
N LEU A 80 -21.90 2.20 14.46
CA LEU A 80 -20.54 1.61 14.38
C LEU A 80 -19.77 2.16 13.17
N TRP A 81 -20.40 2.24 12.01
CA TRP A 81 -19.77 2.82 10.82
C TRP A 81 -19.39 4.28 11.03
N LEU A 82 -20.29 5.08 11.63
CA LEU A 82 -20.02 6.49 11.97
C LEU A 82 -18.82 6.61 12.91
N LEU A 83 -18.75 5.79 13.96
CA LEU A 83 -17.62 5.78 14.90
C LEU A 83 -16.31 5.42 14.21
N ILE A 84 -16.30 4.39 13.36
CA ILE A 84 -15.12 4.00 12.57
C ILE A 84 -14.69 5.15 11.64
N ALA A 85 -15.64 5.81 10.97
CA ALA A 85 -15.35 6.92 10.08
C ALA A 85 -14.77 8.13 10.82
N LEU A 86 -15.34 8.49 11.97
CA LEU A 86 -14.82 9.57 12.81
C LEU A 86 -13.43 9.24 13.37
N ALA A 87 -13.21 8.00 13.81
CA ALA A 87 -11.90 7.55 14.28
C ALA A 87 -10.86 7.59 13.14
N ALA A 88 -11.23 7.14 11.93
CA ALA A 88 -10.35 7.22 10.76
C ALA A 88 -9.95 8.66 10.45
N ILE A 89 -10.90 9.59 10.46
CA ILE A 89 -10.64 11.03 10.24
C ILE A 89 -9.70 11.58 11.34
N ALA A 90 -10.01 11.32 12.61
CA ALA A 90 -9.22 11.82 13.73
C ALA A 90 -7.77 11.30 13.68
N ARG A 91 -7.58 10.01 13.39
CA ARG A 91 -6.25 9.40 13.28
C ARG A 91 -5.48 9.89 12.06
N THR A 92 -6.15 10.06 10.93
CA THR A 92 -5.54 10.64 9.72
C THR A 92 -5.14 12.09 9.94
N ALA A 93 -5.99 12.88 10.59
CA ALA A 93 -5.71 14.27 10.93
C ALA A 93 -4.52 14.39 11.92
N GLY A 94 -4.41 13.48 12.89
CA GLY A 94 -3.24 13.40 13.77
C GLY A 94 -1.96 13.12 12.99
N VAL A 95 -1.94 12.09 12.15
CA VAL A 95 -0.78 11.77 11.31
C VAL A 95 -0.46 12.94 10.37
N ALA A 96 -1.47 13.56 9.74
CA ALA A 96 -1.31 14.75 8.92
C ALA A 96 -0.65 15.92 9.67
N LEU A 97 -1.05 16.16 10.93
CA LEU A 97 -0.40 17.14 11.79
C LEU A 97 1.08 16.81 12.02
N PHE A 98 1.41 15.55 12.31
CA PHE A 98 2.79 15.10 12.46
C PHE A 98 3.62 15.16 11.16
N MET A 99 2.98 15.03 10.00
CA MET A 99 3.63 15.22 8.70
C MET A 99 3.99 16.70 8.47
N LEU A 100 3.12 17.62 8.87
CA LEU A 100 3.33 19.07 8.74
C LEU A 100 4.29 19.64 9.80
N ASP A 101 4.21 19.14 11.04
CA ASP A 101 5.03 19.58 12.15
C ASP A 101 5.56 18.36 12.93
N PRO A 102 6.83 17.97 12.67
CA PRO A 102 7.47 16.87 13.38
C PRO A 102 7.58 17.07 14.89
N ALA A 103 7.44 18.31 15.42
CA ALA A 103 7.43 18.54 16.85
C ALA A 103 6.19 17.92 17.52
N GLN A 104 5.11 17.71 16.77
CA GLN A 104 3.85 17.10 17.24
C GLN A 104 3.92 15.56 17.25
N ALA A 105 4.97 14.97 17.81
CA ALA A 105 5.15 13.51 17.88
C ALA A 105 3.95 12.78 18.51
N GLN A 106 3.27 13.43 19.46
CA GLN A 106 2.05 12.94 20.10
C GLN A 106 0.89 12.69 19.12
N ALA A 107 0.94 13.31 17.94
CA ALA A 107 -0.06 13.15 16.89
C ALA A 107 0.24 11.99 15.91
N SER A 108 1.45 11.41 15.98
CA SER A 108 1.83 10.30 15.12
C SER A 108 1.00 9.03 15.38
N ALA A 109 1.10 8.06 14.46
CA ALA A 109 0.40 6.79 14.55
C ALA A 109 0.78 6.05 15.85
N TYR A 110 2.07 5.86 16.13
CA TYR A 110 2.56 5.32 17.41
C TYR A 110 3.38 6.37 18.15
N TRP A 111 2.68 7.31 18.76
CA TRP A 111 3.29 8.43 19.48
C TRP A 111 4.16 8.06 20.67
N PHE A 112 3.91 6.89 21.26
CA PHE A 112 4.66 6.39 22.40
C PHE A 112 5.94 5.67 21.97
N ASP A 113 6.12 5.37 20.68
CA ASP A 113 7.22 4.56 20.18
C ASP A 113 8.26 5.40 19.43
N GLU A 114 9.42 5.59 20.06
CA GLU A 114 10.52 6.36 19.49
C GLU A 114 11.01 5.81 18.14
N PHE A 115 10.87 4.51 17.87
CA PHE A 115 11.22 3.97 16.56
C PHE A 115 10.35 4.60 15.47
N TYR A 116 9.02 4.52 15.60
CA TYR A 116 8.11 5.01 14.56
C TYR A 116 8.03 6.54 14.48
N VAL A 117 8.36 7.23 15.57
CA VAL A 117 8.43 8.70 15.60
C VAL A 117 9.72 9.24 14.96
N ARG A 118 10.80 8.44 14.94
CA ARG A 118 12.09 8.80 14.33
C ARG A 118 12.37 8.13 12.99
N HIS A 119 11.53 7.19 12.56
CA HIS A 119 11.73 6.49 11.30
C HIS A 119 10.88 7.10 10.18
N ASN A 120 11.44 7.19 8.99
CA ASN A 120 10.73 7.60 7.79
C ASN A 120 11.49 7.09 6.56
N CYS A 121 10.97 6.05 5.90
CA CYS A 121 11.56 5.45 4.70
C CYS A 121 11.81 6.42 3.55
N PHE A 122 11.07 7.53 3.49
CA PHE A 122 11.30 8.55 2.46
C PHE A 122 12.62 9.31 2.66
N SER A 123 13.22 9.29 3.87
CA SER A 123 14.49 9.97 4.15
C SER A 123 15.64 9.46 3.26
N GLY A 124 15.74 8.14 3.07
CA GLY A 124 16.70 7.54 2.15
C GLY A 124 16.46 7.91 0.70
N MET A 125 15.21 7.99 0.27
CA MET A 125 14.83 8.36 -1.10
C MET A 125 15.18 9.83 -1.39
N TRP A 126 14.89 10.72 -0.45
CA TRP A 126 15.24 12.14 -0.51
C TRP A 126 16.76 12.35 -0.54
N LYS A 127 17.48 11.70 0.39
CA LYS A 127 18.94 11.80 0.47
C LYS A 127 19.61 11.27 -0.80
N ALA A 128 19.21 10.10 -1.27
CA ALA A 128 19.72 9.51 -2.52
C ALA A 128 19.47 10.39 -3.74
N ALA A 129 18.32 11.07 -3.81
CA ALA A 129 18.05 12.03 -4.86
C ALA A 129 19.04 13.21 -4.82
N GLY A 130 19.30 13.76 -3.63
CA GLY A 130 20.30 14.81 -3.44
C GLY A 130 21.71 14.37 -3.84
N LEU A 131 22.14 13.17 -3.41
CA LEU A 131 23.44 12.59 -3.79
C LEU A 131 23.55 12.38 -5.30
N ALA A 132 22.49 11.89 -5.94
CA ALA A 132 22.42 11.76 -7.39
C ALA A 132 22.45 13.12 -8.11
N ALA A 133 21.95 14.20 -7.51
CA ALA A 133 22.05 15.56 -8.05
C ALA A 133 23.47 16.12 -7.97
N GLN A 134 24.22 15.71 -6.94
CA GLN A 134 25.61 16.10 -6.71
C GLN A 134 26.61 15.25 -7.53
N GLY A 135 26.13 14.23 -8.26
CA GLY A 135 26.99 13.34 -9.04
C GLY A 135 27.85 12.40 -8.19
N VAL A 136 27.39 12.04 -6.99
CA VAL A 136 28.12 11.10 -6.12
C VAL A 136 28.27 9.75 -6.82
N PRO A 137 29.49 9.19 -6.91
CA PRO A 137 29.74 7.95 -7.66
C PRO A 137 28.94 6.75 -7.14
N ASN A 138 28.91 6.55 -5.82
CA ASN A 138 28.20 5.45 -5.17
C ASN A 138 27.18 5.95 -4.14
N LEU A 139 25.98 6.29 -4.59
CA LEU A 139 24.91 6.71 -3.69
C LEU A 139 24.36 5.60 -2.77
N TYR A 140 24.76 4.34 -2.94
CA TYR A 140 24.31 3.22 -2.10
C TYR A 140 25.22 2.97 -0.89
N ASP A 141 26.30 3.74 -0.75
CA ASP A 141 27.19 3.62 0.40
C ASP A 141 26.42 3.97 1.70
N PRO A 142 26.31 3.03 2.68
CA PRO A 142 25.63 3.28 3.94
C PRO A 142 26.18 4.47 4.72
N GLU A 143 27.46 4.85 4.53
CA GLU A 143 28.04 6.00 5.21
C GLU A 143 27.33 7.32 4.88
N HIS A 144 26.75 7.44 3.67
CA HIS A 144 25.97 8.62 3.29
C HIS A 144 24.67 8.79 4.07
N TYR A 145 24.20 7.73 4.72
CA TYR A 145 22.96 7.67 5.49
C TYR A 145 23.24 7.58 7.00
N ALA A 146 24.49 7.77 7.43
CA ALA A 146 24.82 7.90 8.83
C ALA A 146 24.23 9.21 9.40
N GLY A 147 23.42 9.11 10.45
CA GLY A 147 22.92 10.26 11.21
C GLY A 147 21.41 10.50 11.06
N MET A 148 21.03 11.77 11.20
CA MET A 148 19.64 12.20 11.36
C MET A 148 19.38 13.46 10.52
N GLU A 149 18.17 13.58 9.99
CA GLU A 149 17.60 14.81 9.45
C GLU A 149 16.50 15.32 10.39
N GLY A 150 16.81 16.38 11.15
CA GLY A 150 16.01 16.78 12.29
C GLY A 150 15.84 15.64 13.29
N ARG A 151 14.60 15.16 13.48
CA ARG A 151 14.31 14.02 14.37
C ARG A 151 14.37 12.65 13.68
N PHE A 152 14.54 12.61 12.37
CA PHE A 152 14.38 11.38 11.59
C PHE A 152 15.73 10.74 11.27
N LYS A 153 15.85 9.45 11.51
CA LYS A 153 17.00 8.67 11.04
C LYS A 153 17.00 8.64 9.51
N LEU A 154 18.17 8.84 8.92
CA LEU A 154 18.37 8.61 7.49
C LEU A 154 18.39 7.10 7.24
N ASP A 155 17.43 6.64 6.44
CA ASP A 155 17.35 5.24 6.03
C ASP A 155 18.21 5.01 4.79
N ASP A 156 18.76 3.80 4.64
CA ASP A 156 19.50 3.42 3.44
C ASP A 156 18.59 3.40 2.21
N PHE A 157 19.11 3.84 1.07
CA PHE A 157 18.42 3.72 -0.21
C PHE A 157 18.60 2.31 -0.81
N LEU A 158 17.51 1.53 -0.86
CA LEU A 158 17.54 0.13 -1.30
C LEU A 158 16.74 -0.16 -2.59
N TYR A 159 16.37 0.88 -3.35
CA TYR A 159 15.57 0.74 -4.57
C TYR A 159 16.45 0.67 -5.82
N LEU A 160 15.85 0.28 -6.94
CA LEU A 160 16.48 0.40 -8.26
C LEU A 160 16.71 1.88 -8.63
N PRO A 161 17.78 2.23 -9.37
CA PRO A 161 18.11 3.62 -9.72
C PRO A 161 16.97 4.42 -10.35
N GLN A 162 16.15 3.76 -11.16
CA GLN A 162 15.01 4.35 -11.86
C GLN A 162 13.97 4.95 -10.91
N PHE A 163 13.90 4.41 -9.68
CA PHE A 163 12.99 4.91 -8.67
C PHE A 163 13.29 6.38 -8.29
N LEU A 164 14.54 6.82 -8.44
CA LEU A 164 14.96 8.19 -8.13
C LEU A 164 14.32 9.25 -9.03
N ILE A 165 13.66 8.88 -10.14
CA ILE A 165 12.90 9.83 -10.98
C ILE A 165 11.91 10.65 -10.14
N LEU A 166 11.15 10.00 -9.24
CA LEU A 166 10.12 10.71 -8.46
C LEU A 166 10.72 11.59 -7.36
N PRO A 167 11.62 11.09 -6.49
CA PRO A 167 12.31 11.94 -5.52
C PRO A 167 13.07 13.11 -6.16
N ARG A 168 13.74 12.89 -7.31
CA ARG A 168 14.43 13.96 -8.05
C ARG A 168 13.47 15.00 -8.62
N ALA A 169 12.30 14.59 -9.12
CA ALA A 169 11.25 15.53 -9.51
C ALA A 169 10.74 16.32 -8.30
N GLY A 170 10.64 15.70 -7.13
CA GLY A 170 10.31 16.36 -5.87
C GLY A 170 11.30 17.46 -5.50
N LEU A 171 12.60 17.22 -5.68
CA LEU A 171 13.64 18.24 -5.42
C LEU A 171 13.52 19.50 -6.28
N ALA A 172 12.80 19.45 -7.40
CA ALA A 172 12.49 20.65 -8.19
C ALA A 172 11.40 21.54 -7.56
N VAL A 173 10.63 21.00 -6.60
CA VAL A 173 9.58 21.71 -5.86
C VAL A 173 10.12 22.27 -4.54
N SER A 174 10.92 21.49 -3.82
CA SER A 174 11.60 21.89 -2.59
C SER A 174 12.78 20.97 -2.32
N ASP A 175 13.86 21.50 -1.75
CA ASP A 175 15.00 20.74 -1.25
C ASP A 175 14.80 20.22 0.17
N GLY A 176 13.80 20.74 0.89
CA GLY A 176 13.51 20.40 2.27
C GLY A 176 12.86 19.03 2.47
N PHE A 177 13.42 18.26 3.41
CA PHE A 177 12.94 16.92 3.71
C PHE A 177 11.52 16.92 4.30
N ILE A 178 11.20 17.89 5.17
CA ILE A 178 9.91 17.95 5.87
C ILE A 178 8.76 18.23 4.90
N GLU A 179 8.98 19.14 3.97
CA GLU A 179 8.05 19.52 2.91
C GLU A 179 7.79 18.32 1.99
N LEU A 180 8.85 17.66 1.54
CA LEU A 180 8.73 16.53 0.62
C LEU A 180 8.15 15.29 1.26
N ARG A 181 8.43 14.97 2.53
CA ARG A 181 7.77 13.84 3.21
C ARG A 181 6.27 14.07 3.37
N ALA A 182 5.84 15.31 3.65
CA ALA A 182 4.43 15.66 3.76
C ALA A 182 3.72 15.57 2.39
N LEU A 183 4.37 16.06 1.33
CA LEU A 183 3.87 15.90 -0.04
C LEU A 183 3.80 14.40 -0.42
N TRP A 184 4.82 13.61 -0.09
CA TRP A 184 4.87 12.18 -0.37
C TRP A 184 3.71 11.44 0.31
N PHE A 185 3.47 11.70 1.59
CA PHE A 185 2.30 11.19 2.33
C PHE A 185 0.98 11.51 1.61
N ALA A 186 0.80 12.76 1.16
CA ALA A 186 -0.40 13.17 0.46
C ALA A 186 -0.57 12.45 -0.89
N ILE A 187 0.51 12.28 -1.65
CA ILE A 187 0.51 11.56 -2.93
C ILE A 187 0.18 10.09 -2.73
N GLU A 188 0.84 9.41 -1.79
CA GLU A 188 0.59 7.99 -1.49
C GLU A 188 -0.84 7.76 -1.01
N GLY A 189 -1.34 8.61 -0.10
CA GLY A 189 -2.71 8.57 0.35
C GLY A 189 -3.71 8.80 -0.80
N ALA A 190 -3.41 9.72 -1.72
CA ALA A 190 -4.28 10.01 -2.86
C ALA A 190 -4.31 8.83 -3.84
N VAL A 191 -3.16 8.22 -4.12
CA VAL A 191 -3.05 7.03 -4.98
C VAL A 191 -3.80 5.84 -4.38
N LEU A 192 -3.68 5.62 -3.06
CA LEU A 192 -4.44 4.59 -2.36
C LEU A 192 -5.94 4.85 -2.44
N ALA A 193 -6.38 6.06 -2.10
CA ALA A 193 -7.78 6.44 -2.10
C ALA A 193 -8.40 6.27 -3.50
N ALA A 194 -7.74 6.83 -4.52
CA ALA A 194 -8.16 6.70 -5.90
C ALA A 194 -8.27 5.23 -6.31
N SER A 195 -7.32 4.40 -5.91
CA SER A 195 -7.32 2.96 -6.23
C SER A 195 -8.51 2.25 -5.60
N VAL A 196 -8.81 2.49 -4.32
CA VAL A 196 -9.97 1.89 -3.63
C VAL A 196 -11.27 2.27 -4.34
N PHE A 197 -11.48 3.54 -4.69
CA PHE A 197 -12.69 3.98 -5.39
C PHE A 197 -12.79 3.47 -6.82
N VAL A 198 -11.69 3.55 -7.59
CA VAL A 198 -11.66 3.13 -9.00
C VAL A 198 -11.86 1.62 -9.11
N LEU A 199 -11.21 0.83 -8.25
CA LEU A 199 -11.41 -0.61 -8.20
C LEU A 199 -12.80 -0.97 -7.69
N GLY A 200 -13.31 -0.30 -6.65
CA GLY A 200 -14.68 -0.49 -6.17
C GLY A 200 -15.71 -0.22 -7.26
N ARG A 201 -15.55 0.86 -8.03
CA ARG A 201 -16.38 1.17 -9.20
C ARG A 201 -16.25 0.12 -10.30
N TRP A 202 -15.05 -0.38 -10.57
CA TRP A 202 -14.84 -1.41 -11.59
C TRP A 202 -15.45 -2.76 -11.18
N ILE A 203 -15.28 -3.16 -9.93
CA ILE A 203 -15.92 -4.35 -9.33
C ILE A 203 -17.44 -4.25 -9.50
N GLY A 204 -18.02 -3.09 -9.19
CA GLY A 204 -19.43 -2.80 -9.41
C GLY A 204 -20.37 -3.55 -8.47
N GLY A 205 -21.68 -3.37 -8.68
CA GLY A 205 -22.73 -4.00 -7.87
C GLY A 205 -22.65 -3.67 -6.38
N ALA A 206 -23.22 -4.54 -5.55
CA ALA A 206 -23.21 -4.37 -4.10
C ALA A 206 -21.79 -4.49 -3.49
N ALA A 207 -20.95 -5.38 -4.03
CA ALA A 207 -19.58 -5.56 -3.55
C ALA A 207 -18.75 -4.28 -3.75
N GLY A 208 -18.79 -3.68 -4.94
CA GLY A 208 -18.10 -2.42 -5.22
C GLY A 208 -18.55 -1.26 -4.33
N ARG A 209 -19.85 -1.19 -4.00
CA ARG A 209 -20.38 -0.20 -3.04
C ARG A 209 -19.85 -0.43 -1.62
N ARG A 210 -19.78 -1.68 -1.18
CA ARG A 210 -19.25 -2.04 0.15
C ARG A 210 -17.75 -1.77 0.26
N VAL A 211 -16.98 -1.92 -0.82
CA VAL A 211 -15.56 -1.51 -0.86
C VAL A 211 -15.42 -0.03 -0.48
N ALA A 212 -16.26 0.85 -1.05
CA ALA A 212 -16.25 2.27 -0.70
C ALA A 212 -16.69 2.53 0.76
N LEU A 213 -17.72 1.82 1.24
CA LEU A 213 -18.18 1.96 2.62
C LEU A 213 -17.15 1.46 3.65
N LEU A 214 -16.34 0.45 3.32
CA LEU A 214 -15.32 -0.09 4.22
C LEU A 214 -14.00 0.71 4.19
N MET A 215 -13.88 1.71 3.31
CA MET A 215 -12.68 2.55 3.21
C MET A 215 -12.24 3.17 4.54
N PRO A 216 -13.14 3.69 5.41
CA PRO A 216 -12.69 4.23 6.69
C PRO A 216 -12.09 3.16 7.62
N ALA A 217 -12.56 1.91 7.57
CA ALA A 217 -11.94 0.82 8.33
C ALA A 217 -10.53 0.51 7.81
N LEU A 218 -10.32 0.51 6.49
CA LEU A 218 -8.98 0.37 5.92
C LEU A 218 -8.07 1.52 6.38
N TRP A 219 -8.55 2.76 6.32
CA TRP A 219 -7.79 3.95 6.73
C TRP A 219 -7.47 4.01 8.21
N LEU A 220 -8.36 3.47 9.06
CA LEU A 220 -8.16 3.38 10.50
C LEU A 220 -7.13 2.31 10.88
N SER A 221 -6.89 1.33 10.02
CA SER A 221 -5.96 0.24 10.32
C SER A 221 -4.53 0.77 10.49
N THR A 222 -3.87 0.28 11.54
CA THR A 222 -2.49 0.67 11.86
C THR A 222 -1.49 0.48 10.73
N PRO A 223 -1.46 -0.65 9.98
CA PRO A 223 -0.49 -0.80 8.88
C PRO A 223 -0.67 0.24 7.78
N VAL A 224 -1.90 0.69 7.50
CA VAL A 224 -2.14 1.79 6.53
C VAL A 224 -1.58 3.11 7.06
N LEU A 225 -1.92 3.47 8.30
CA LEU A 225 -1.47 4.73 8.90
C LEU A 225 0.05 4.80 9.03
N LEU A 226 0.70 3.71 9.48
CA LEU A 226 2.15 3.66 9.61
C LEU A 226 2.85 3.64 8.24
N THR A 227 2.37 2.85 7.28
CA THR A 227 3.00 2.83 5.94
C THR A 227 2.97 4.22 5.29
N LEU A 228 1.84 4.93 5.42
CA LEU A 228 1.72 6.32 4.96
C LEU A 228 2.64 7.28 5.74
N GLN A 229 2.65 7.20 7.07
CA GLN A 229 3.51 8.07 7.91
C GLN A 229 5.00 7.89 7.60
N LEU A 230 5.42 6.63 7.41
CA LEU A 230 6.80 6.27 7.12
C LEU A 230 7.18 6.59 5.67
N GLY A 231 6.20 6.83 4.78
CA GLY A 231 6.46 7.17 3.38
C GLY A 231 7.05 6.01 2.57
N ASN A 232 6.67 4.78 2.91
CA ASN A 232 7.20 3.61 2.23
C ASN A 232 6.43 3.35 0.92
N PHE A 233 7.14 3.36 -0.22
CA PHE A 233 6.56 3.19 -1.57
C PHE A 233 5.76 1.89 -1.79
N GLN A 234 5.72 0.97 -0.84
CA GLN A 234 4.94 -0.27 -0.93
C GLN A 234 3.46 -0.01 -1.21
N ILE A 235 2.89 0.99 -0.54
CA ILE A 235 1.47 1.33 -0.65
C ILE A 235 1.11 1.79 -2.07
N ALA A 236 1.91 2.70 -2.63
CA ALA A 236 1.76 3.19 -3.99
C ALA A 236 2.06 2.10 -5.01
N ALA A 237 3.12 1.30 -4.82
CA ALA A 237 3.47 0.21 -5.74
C ALA A 237 2.32 -0.81 -5.88
N ILE A 238 1.69 -1.20 -4.77
CA ILE A 238 0.54 -2.12 -4.78
C ILE A 238 -0.66 -1.47 -5.48
N ALA A 239 -0.98 -0.23 -5.11
CA ALA A 239 -2.10 0.52 -5.67
C ALA A 239 -1.97 0.70 -7.20
N MET A 240 -0.80 1.13 -7.68
CA MET A 240 -0.47 1.25 -9.10
C MET A 240 -0.55 -0.10 -9.81
N SER A 241 -0.07 -1.17 -9.17
CA SER A 241 -0.13 -2.52 -9.73
C SER A 241 -1.57 -3.01 -9.92
N LEU A 242 -2.46 -2.78 -8.95
CA LEU A 242 -3.87 -3.15 -9.08
C LEU A 242 -4.59 -2.32 -10.14
N LEU A 243 -4.31 -1.02 -10.21
CA LEU A 243 -4.84 -0.14 -11.27
C LEU A 243 -4.34 -0.57 -12.65
N ALA A 244 -3.07 -0.93 -12.79
CA ALA A 244 -2.51 -1.45 -14.02
C ALA A 244 -3.22 -2.72 -14.47
N MET A 245 -3.39 -3.69 -13.56
CA MET A 245 -4.12 -4.92 -13.84
C MET A 245 -5.58 -4.64 -14.20
N MET A 246 -6.26 -3.72 -13.52
CA MET A 246 -7.59 -3.28 -13.94
C MET A 246 -7.59 -2.72 -15.36
N LEU A 247 -6.66 -1.83 -15.70
CA LEU A 247 -6.55 -1.20 -17.03
C LEU A 247 -6.29 -2.23 -18.13
N PHE A 248 -5.43 -3.22 -17.86
CA PHE A 248 -5.26 -4.36 -18.75
C PHE A 248 -6.59 -5.07 -19.00
N TRP A 249 -7.38 -5.37 -17.96
CA TRP A 249 -8.70 -6.01 -18.11
C TRP A 249 -9.78 -5.10 -18.71
N ARG A 250 -9.46 -3.83 -18.98
CA ARG A 250 -10.29 -2.87 -19.71
C ARG A 250 -9.72 -2.53 -21.10
N ASP A 251 -8.80 -3.34 -21.61
CA ASP A 251 -8.15 -3.15 -22.91
C ASP A 251 -7.43 -1.79 -23.05
N ARG A 252 -6.84 -1.30 -21.97
CA ARG A 252 -5.99 -0.10 -21.93
C ARG A 252 -4.52 -0.47 -21.66
N PRO A 253 -3.85 -1.19 -22.58
CA PRO A 253 -2.55 -1.78 -22.32
C PRO A 253 -1.42 -0.76 -22.15
N ILE A 254 -1.48 0.39 -22.83
CA ILE A 254 -0.47 1.44 -22.71
C ILE A 254 -0.48 2.03 -21.29
N ALA A 255 -1.63 2.49 -20.83
CA ALA A 255 -1.77 3.08 -19.49
C ALA A 255 -1.49 2.06 -18.38
N GLY A 256 -1.93 0.81 -18.54
CA GLY A 256 -1.58 -0.26 -17.61
C GLY A 256 -0.08 -0.56 -17.59
N GLY A 257 0.56 -0.59 -18.77
CA GLY A 257 2.00 -0.81 -18.92
C GLY A 257 2.83 0.29 -18.27
N ALA A 258 2.41 1.55 -18.40
CA ALA A 258 3.05 2.68 -17.73
C ALA A 258 3.02 2.54 -16.20
N LEU A 259 1.84 2.24 -15.63
CA LEU A 259 1.71 2.07 -14.18
C LEU A 259 2.51 0.87 -13.64
N LEU A 260 2.35 -0.31 -14.25
CA LEU A 260 3.06 -1.50 -13.78
C LEU A 260 4.57 -1.38 -14.04
N GLY A 261 4.97 -0.84 -15.19
CA GLY A 261 6.37 -0.63 -15.58
C GLY A 261 7.13 0.31 -14.64
N PHE A 262 6.42 1.23 -13.96
CA PHE A 262 7.02 2.02 -12.88
C PHE A 262 7.00 1.26 -11.54
N ALA A 263 5.88 0.61 -11.20
CA ALA A 263 5.73 -0.09 -9.92
C ALA A 263 6.76 -1.21 -9.71
N VAL A 264 7.23 -1.86 -10.79
CA VAL A 264 8.26 -2.93 -10.73
C VAL A 264 9.60 -2.47 -10.17
N PHE A 265 9.86 -1.16 -10.01
CA PHE A 265 11.09 -0.70 -9.36
C PHE A 265 11.15 -0.99 -7.85
N LYS A 266 10.05 -1.50 -7.27
CA LYS A 266 10.03 -2.16 -5.95
C LYS A 266 10.15 -3.70 -6.01
N LEU A 267 10.51 -4.24 -7.18
CA LEU A 267 10.76 -5.65 -7.50
C LEU A 267 9.55 -6.60 -7.40
N PHE A 268 8.87 -6.69 -6.25
CA PHE A 268 7.78 -7.65 -6.05
C PHE A 268 6.61 -7.50 -7.04
N PRO A 269 6.25 -6.31 -7.56
CA PRO A 269 5.23 -6.19 -8.59
C PRO A 269 5.58 -6.92 -9.90
N GLY A 270 6.86 -7.23 -10.13
CA GLY A 270 7.32 -7.98 -11.30
C GLY A 270 6.68 -9.36 -11.43
N LEU A 271 6.21 -9.96 -10.32
CA LEU A 271 5.45 -11.21 -10.34
C LEU A 271 4.20 -11.12 -11.23
N LEU A 272 3.57 -9.95 -11.32
CA LEU A 272 2.41 -9.77 -12.19
C LEU A 272 2.77 -9.85 -13.68
N GLY A 273 4.03 -9.61 -14.06
CA GLY A 273 4.53 -9.91 -15.39
C GLY A 273 4.41 -11.40 -15.70
N LEU A 274 4.88 -12.28 -14.80
CA LEU A 274 4.69 -13.74 -14.93
C LEU A 274 3.22 -14.12 -15.01
N TYR A 275 2.37 -13.50 -14.18
CA TYR A 275 0.92 -13.70 -14.23
C TYR A 275 0.35 -13.34 -15.61
N LEU A 276 0.74 -12.21 -16.20
CA LEU A 276 0.30 -11.79 -17.54
C LEU A 276 0.73 -12.79 -18.63
N LEU A 277 2.00 -13.23 -18.60
CA LEU A 277 2.51 -14.24 -19.55
C LEU A 277 1.72 -15.55 -19.43
N ALA A 278 1.51 -16.04 -18.21
CA ALA A 278 0.75 -17.26 -17.95
C ALA A 278 -0.74 -17.13 -18.33
N ALA A 279 -1.32 -15.93 -18.22
CA ALA A 279 -2.66 -15.60 -18.68
C ALA A 279 -2.73 -15.35 -20.20
N ARG A 280 -1.62 -15.56 -20.94
CA ARG A 280 -1.47 -15.30 -22.38
C ARG A 280 -1.75 -13.86 -22.78
N ARG A 281 -1.41 -12.92 -21.91
CA ARG A 281 -1.55 -11.46 -22.07
C ARG A 281 -0.23 -10.83 -22.51
N TRP A 282 0.30 -11.33 -23.63
CA TRP A 282 1.63 -10.97 -24.15
C TRP A 282 1.75 -9.49 -24.48
N ARG A 283 0.68 -8.88 -25.02
CA ARG A 283 0.64 -7.46 -25.36
C ARG A 283 0.81 -6.60 -24.11
N GLU A 284 0.10 -6.93 -23.03
CA GLU A 284 0.16 -6.20 -21.76
C GLU A 284 1.53 -6.35 -21.08
N ALA A 285 2.11 -7.55 -21.14
CA ALA A 285 3.48 -7.79 -20.67
C ALA A 285 4.51 -6.97 -21.48
N ALA A 286 4.37 -6.93 -22.81
CA ALA A 286 5.26 -6.14 -23.67
C ALA A 286 5.19 -4.64 -23.36
N TRP A 287 3.99 -4.08 -23.15
CA TRP A 287 3.85 -2.68 -22.74
C TRP A 287 4.46 -2.39 -21.37
N THR A 288 4.34 -3.33 -20.43
CA THR A 288 4.99 -3.22 -19.11
C THR A 288 6.51 -3.14 -19.25
N ILE A 289 7.10 -4.03 -20.07
CA ILE A 289 8.54 -4.05 -20.35
C ILE A 289 8.98 -2.76 -21.07
N ALA A 290 8.22 -2.32 -22.08
CA ALA A 290 8.52 -1.12 -22.84
C ALA A 290 8.56 0.14 -21.94
N PHE A 291 7.59 0.28 -21.02
CA PHE A 291 7.59 1.41 -20.09
C PHE A 291 8.68 1.30 -19.01
N ALA A 292 8.96 0.10 -18.48
CA ALA A 292 10.08 -0.09 -17.56
C ALA A 292 11.43 0.28 -18.23
N ALA A 293 11.61 -0.10 -19.50
CA ALA A 293 12.76 0.31 -20.29
C ALA A 293 12.79 1.83 -20.54
N LEU A 294 11.65 2.44 -20.89
CA LEU A 294 11.53 3.89 -21.07
C LEU A 294 11.92 4.65 -19.80
N TYR A 295 11.40 4.26 -18.63
CA TYR A 295 11.79 4.88 -17.37
C TYR A 295 13.27 4.64 -17.04
N SER A 296 13.84 3.50 -17.43
CA SER A 296 15.28 3.26 -17.29
C SER A 296 16.10 4.22 -18.16
N VAL A 297 15.69 4.45 -19.40
CA VAL A 297 16.32 5.43 -20.28
C VAL A 297 16.18 6.85 -19.73
N ILE A 298 14.98 7.24 -19.27
CA ILE A 298 14.75 8.56 -18.66
C ILE A 298 15.66 8.76 -17.45
N ALA A 299 15.74 7.77 -16.55
CA ALA A 299 16.60 7.83 -15.38
C ALA A 299 18.07 7.91 -15.77
N MET A 300 18.54 7.14 -16.75
CA MET A 300 19.93 7.19 -17.19
C MET A 300 20.29 8.54 -17.82
N LEU A 301 19.41 9.09 -18.66
CA LEU A 301 19.62 10.40 -19.28
C LEU A 301 19.58 11.55 -18.27
N TRP A 302 18.76 11.44 -17.22
CA TRP A 302 18.58 12.50 -16.24
C TRP A 302 19.57 12.43 -15.06
N LEU A 303 19.89 11.22 -14.61
CA LEU A 303 20.72 10.97 -13.41
C LEU A 303 22.17 10.64 -13.76
N GLY A 304 22.46 10.33 -15.03
CA GLY A 304 23.74 9.78 -15.46
C GLY A 304 23.85 8.27 -15.25
N THR A 305 25.02 7.70 -15.56
CA THR A 305 25.29 6.26 -15.42
C THR A 305 25.71 5.85 -14.02
N ALA A 306 26.25 6.76 -13.20
CA ALA A 306 26.81 6.45 -11.89
C ALA A 306 25.82 5.70 -10.95
N PRO A 307 24.53 6.09 -10.81
CA PRO A 307 23.58 5.30 -10.01
C PRO A 307 23.38 3.87 -10.51
N PHE A 308 23.48 3.64 -11.82
CA PHE A 308 23.34 2.31 -12.41
C PHE A 308 24.60 1.46 -12.18
N GLU A 309 25.77 2.05 -12.39
CA GLU A 309 27.06 1.41 -12.10
C GLU A 309 27.16 1.03 -10.63
N ALA A 310 26.86 1.96 -9.73
CA ALA A 310 26.81 1.71 -8.29
C ALA A 310 25.80 0.61 -7.93
N PHE A 311 24.62 0.59 -8.55
CA PHE A 311 23.67 -0.48 -8.31
C PHE A 311 24.23 -1.85 -8.72
N PHE A 312 24.75 -1.99 -9.93
CA PHE A 312 25.22 -3.29 -10.43
C PHE A 312 26.53 -3.76 -9.81
N GLN A 313 27.44 -2.85 -9.47
CA GLN A 313 28.77 -3.19 -8.95
C GLN A 313 28.82 -3.25 -7.43
N PHE A 314 27.96 -2.50 -6.72
CA PHE A 314 27.96 -2.44 -5.25
C PHE A 314 26.68 -3.03 -4.66
N GLN A 315 25.51 -2.50 -5.01
CA GLN A 315 24.27 -2.84 -4.29
C GLN A 315 23.69 -4.21 -4.65
N ALA A 316 23.65 -4.57 -5.94
CA ALA A 316 23.09 -5.84 -6.40
C ALA A 316 23.85 -7.06 -5.85
N PRO A 317 25.20 -7.08 -5.81
CA PRO A 317 25.95 -8.13 -5.11
C PRO A 317 25.56 -8.24 -3.63
N ARG A 318 25.45 -7.12 -2.90
CA ARG A 318 25.04 -7.09 -1.48
C ARG A 318 23.63 -7.62 -1.26
N ILE A 319 22.71 -7.35 -2.19
CA ILE A 319 21.36 -7.91 -2.17
C ILE A 319 21.39 -9.42 -2.39
N LEU A 320 22.19 -9.91 -3.34
CA LEU A 320 22.29 -11.34 -3.69
C LEU A 320 23.00 -12.17 -2.61
N SER A 321 23.92 -11.56 -1.86
CA SER A 321 24.64 -12.16 -0.74
C SER A 321 23.90 -12.03 0.61
N ASN A 322 22.75 -11.34 0.65
CA ASN A 322 22.03 -10.92 1.86
C ASN A 322 22.79 -9.92 2.76
N GLU A 323 23.92 -9.36 2.33
CA GLU A 323 24.69 -8.39 3.10
C GLU A 323 23.91 -7.10 3.38
N SER A 324 23.01 -6.68 2.47
CA SER A 324 22.11 -5.54 2.69
C SER A 324 21.15 -5.72 3.89
N TRP A 325 20.99 -6.95 4.39
CA TRP A 325 20.16 -7.28 5.55
C TRP A 325 20.94 -7.99 6.66
N ALA A 326 22.27 -7.91 6.66
CA ALA A 326 23.11 -8.55 7.67
C ALA A 326 22.77 -8.09 9.11
N PHE A 327 22.20 -6.90 9.27
CA PHE A 327 21.74 -6.40 10.56
C PHE A 327 20.69 -7.29 11.25
N LEU A 328 19.95 -8.13 10.51
CA LEU A 328 18.97 -9.05 11.09
C LEU A 328 19.61 -10.13 11.97
N TRP A 329 20.91 -10.35 11.82
CA TRP A 329 21.69 -11.37 12.53
C TRP A 329 22.59 -10.77 13.62
N LEU A 330 22.42 -9.48 13.94
CA LEU A 330 23.18 -8.82 15.01
C LEU A 330 22.47 -8.98 16.36
N ASP A 331 23.25 -9.27 17.40
CA ASP A 331 22.80 -9.31 18.78
C ASP A 331 22.14 -7.98 19.19
N GLY A 332 21.02 -8.05 19.92
CA GLY A 332 20.27 -6.87 20.36
C GLY A 332 19.23 -6.35 19.37
N LEU A 333 19.14 -6.93 18.16
CA LEU A 333 18.12 -6.60 17.15
C LEU A 333 17.00 -7.65 17.07
N GLU A 334 16.83 -8.48 18.08
CA GLU A 334 15.74 -9.46 18.19
C GLU A 334 14.35 -8.83 18.08
N PRO A 335 14.08 -7.60 18.60
CA PRO A 335 12.80 -6.93 18.35
C PRO A 335 12.53 -6.64 16.86
N VAL A 336 13.57 -6.43 16.05
CA VAL A 336 13.44 -6.24 14.59
C VAL A 336 13.05 -7.57 13.92
N VAL A 337 13.64 -8.68 14.37
CA VAL A 337 13.24 -10.02 13.93
C VAL A 337 11.78 -10.32 14.30
N ALA A 338 11.35 -9.89 15.49
CA ALA A 338 9.99 -10.11 15.94
C ALA A 338 8.97 -9.47 14.98
N ILE A 339 9.24 -8.28 14.44
CA ILE A 339 8.32 -7.60 13.50
C ILE A 339 8.52 -7.99 12.03
N ASN A 340 9.44 -8.92 11.74
CA ASN A 340 9.69 -9.36 10.36
C ASN A 340 8.61 -10.37 9.93
N ASP A 341 7.71 -9.94 9.05
CA ASP A 341 6.64 -10.74 8.46
C ASP A 341 7.07 -11.50 7.19
N SER A 342 8.35 -11.46 6.83
CA SER A 342 8.85 -12.25 5.71
C SER A 342 8.83 -13.75 5.98
N VAL A 343 8.65 -14.54 4.91
CA VAL A 343 8.71 -16.00 4.99
C VAL A 343 10.15 -16.49 5.26
N PRO A 344 11.21 -15.95 4.62
CA PRO A 344 12.59 -16.25 5.03
C PRO A 344 12.85 -15.87 6.50
N GLY A 345 12.32 -14.75 6.99
CA GLY A 345 12.47 -14.32 8.37
C GLY A 345 11.87 -15.26 9.41
N LEU A 346 11.04 -16.24 9.02
CA LEU A 346 10.63 -17.31 9.92
C LEU A 346 11.83 -18.12 10.43
N THR A 347 12.92 -18.25 9.67
CA THR A 347 14.12 -18.95 10.15
C THR A 347 14.75 -18.22 11.32
N LEU A 348 14.80 -16.88 11.27
CA LEU A 348 15.28 -16.04 12.38
C LEU A 348 14.39 -16.19 13.61
N LYS A 349 13.06 -16.20 13.44
CA LYS A 349 12.13 -16.42 14.54
C LYS A 349 12.31 -17.81 15.16
N LEU A 350 12.50 -18.85 14.34
CA LEU A 350 12.74 -20.21 14.82
C LEU A 350 14.07 -20.32 15.58
N GLU A 351 15.12 -19.63 15.14
CA GLU A 351 16.39 -19.56 15.86
C GLU A 351 16.21 -18.95 17.26
N LEU A 352 15.52 -17.81 17.36
CA LEU A 352 15.19 -17.15 18.63
C LEU A 352 14.29 -18.01 19.53
N LEU A 353 13.54 -18.96 18.95
CA LEU A 353 12.75 -19.96 19.68
C LEU A 353 13.57 -21.21 20.07
N GLY A 354 14.88 -21.22 19.81
CA GLY A 354 15.79 -22.30 20.17
C GLY A 354 15.85 -23.46 19.17
N VAL A 355 15.33 -23.30 17.96
CA VAL A 355 15.44 -24.31 16.92
C VAL A 355 16.85 -24.28 16.33
N GLY A 356 17.64 -25.30 16.64
CA GLY A 356 19.02 -25.43 16.15
C GLY A 356 19.12 -25.53 14.63
N GLY A 357 20.24 -25.03 14.08
CA GLY A 357 20.56 -25.14 12.65
C GLY A 357 19.90 -24.09 11.74
N MET A 358 19.17 -23.13 12.30
CA MET A 358 18.71 -21.95 11.56
C MET A 358 19.91 -21.04 11.26
N THR A 359 20.35 -21.04 10.00
CA THR A 359 21.52 -20.28 9.55
C THR A 359 21.15 -19.38 8.36
N PRO A 360 22.00 -18.41 7.97
CA PRO A 360 21.77 -17.62 6.75
C PRO A 360 21.61 -18.48 5.49
N ALA A 361 22.24 -19.65 5.44
CA ALA A 361 22.07 -20.61 4.35
C ALA A 361 20.65 -21.21 4.31
N VAL A 362 20.07 -21.52 5.47
CA VAL A 362 18.69 -22.01 5.59
C VAL A 362 17.69 -20.91 5.22
N GLU A 363 17.90 -19.68 5.71
CA GLU A 363 17.10 -18.50 5.31
C GLU A 363 17.06 -18.35 3.78
N LYS A 364 18.23 -18.41 3.14
CA LYS A 364 18.37 -18.33 1.68
C LYS A 364 17.66 -19.48 0.97
N ALA A 365 17.75 -20.71 1.48
CA ALA A 365 17.05 -21.87 0.93
C ALA A 365 15.53 -21.69 1.02
N VAL A 366 15.01 -21.23 2.17
CA VAL A 366 13.59 -20.92 2.38
C VAL A 366 13.12 -19.83 1.40
N SER A 367 13.93 -18.79 1.17
CA SER A 367 13.62 -17.75 0.18
C SER A 367 13.42 -18.32 -1.23
N TRP A 368 14.30 -19.23 -1.67
CA TRP A 368 14.17 -19.87 -2.98
C TRP A 368 12.94 -20.78 -3.09
N VAL A 369 12.69 -21.60 -2.07
CA VAL A 369 11.49 -22.45 -2.02
C VAL A 369 10.23 -21.58 -2.09
N TRP A 370 10.19 -20.49 -1.34
CA TRP A 370 9.09 -19.55 -1.37
C TRP A 370 8.93 -18.86 -2.73
N THR A 371 10.01 -18.41 -3.36
CA THR A 371 9.99 -17.85 -4.72
C THR A 371 9.33 -18.80 -5.72
N LEU A 372 9.72 -20.08 -5.71
CA LEU A 372 9.14 -21.09 -6.61
C LEU A 372 7.66 -21.33 -6.31
N ALA A 373 7.28 -21.39 -5.02
CA ALA A 373 5.88 -21.52 -4.61
C ALA A 373 5.03 -20.35 -5.10
N VAL A 374 5.50 -19.12 -4.92
CA VAL A 374 4.79 -17.90 -5.36
C VAL A 374 4.69 -17.84 -6.89
N PHE A 375 5.71 -18.26 -7.62
CA PHE A 375 5.64 -18.39 -9.08
C PHE A 375 4.59 -19.40 -9.52
N ALA A 376 4.56 -20.57 -8.89
CA ALA A 376 3.54 -21.58 -9.16
C ALA A 376 2.13 -21.07 -8.87
N LEU A 377 1.94 -20.36 -7.74
CA LEU A 377 0.68 -19.72 -7.37
C LEU A 377 0.24 -18.65 -8.39
N ALA A 378 1.16 -17.82 -8.88
CA ALA A 378 0.87 -16.82 -9.89
C ALA A 378 0.43 -17.46 -11.22
N ILE A 379 1.14 -18.51 -11.68
CA ILE A 379 0.76 -19.26 -12.89
C ILE A 379 -0.60 -19.95 -12.71
N PHE A 380 -0.83 -20.57 -11.56
CA PHE A 380 -2.08 -21.24 -11.22
C PHE A 380 -3.27 -20.28 -11.18
N ALA A 381 -3.09 -19.11 -10.57
CA ALA A 381 -4.07 -18.04 -10.55
C ALA A 381 -4.37 -17.52 -11.97
N ALA A 382 -3.34 -17.24 -12.75
CA ALA A 382 -3.44 -16.73 -14.12
C ALA A 382 -4.25 -17.68 -15.02
N ARG A 383 -4.02 -18.99 -14.92
CA ARG A 383 -4.75 -20.00 -15.69
C ARG A 383 -6.24 -20.07 -15.36
N ARG A 384 -6.66 -19.59 -14.19
CA ARG A 384 -8.06 -19.56 -13.75
C ARG A 384 -8.71 -18.18 -13.89
N ALA A 385 -7.96 -17.17 -14.32
CA ALA A 385 -8.42 -15.78 -14.38
C ALA A 385 -9.70 -15.58 -15.20
N SER A 386 -9.89 -16.36 -16.27
CA SER A 386 -11.10 -16.29 -17.11
C SER A 386 -12.39 -16.73 -16.39
N ARG A 387 -12.27 -17.45 -15.26
CA ARG A 387 -13.41 -17.92 -14.47
C ARG A 387 -13.69 -17.06 -13.24
N MET A 388 -12.91 -16.00 -13.04
CA MET A 388 -13.02 -15.13 -11.87
C MET A 388 -13.89 -13.93 -12.19
N SER A 389 -14.72 -13.53 -11.22
CA SER A 389 -15.32 -12.20 -11.20
C SER A 389 -14.28 -11.10 -11.01
N ARG A 390 -14.67 -9.84 -11.24
CA ARG A 390 -13.80 -8.68 -11.01
C ARG A 390 -13.30 -8.59 -9.57
N LEU A 391 -14.17 -8.88 -8.58
CA LEU A 391 -13.77 -8.90 -7.18
C LEU A 391 -12.68 -9.96 -6.94
N GLU A 392 -12.88 -11.17 -7.46
CA GLU A 392 -11.91 -12.26 -7.31
C GLU A 392 -10.59 -11.96 -8.01
N LEU A 393 -10.61 -11.31 -9.17
CA LEU A 393 -9.40 -10.86 -9.87
C LEU A 393 -8.60 -9.88 -9.01
N VAL A 394 -9.24 -8.80 -8.53
CA VAL A 394 -8.55 -7.80 -7.67
C VAL A 394 -8.02 -8.45 -6.40
N SER A 395 -8.83 -9.27 -5.72
CA SER A 395 -8.40 -10.00 -4.53
C SER A 395 -7.20 -10.91 -4.81
N THR A 396 -7.19 -11.61 -5.95
CA THR A 396 -6.11 -12.52 -6.33
C THR A 396 -4.82 -11.76 -6.65
N TRP A 397 -4.89 -10.65 -7.38
CA TRP A 397 -3.71 -9.83 -7.67
C TRP A 397 -3.12 -9.24 -6.39
N LEU A 398 -3.96 -8.72 -5.50
CA LEU A 398 -3.52 -8.19 -4.21
C LEU A 398 -2.88 -9.27 -3.33
N ALA A 399 -3.47 -10.46 -3.29
CA ALA A 399 -2.90 -11.61 -2.58
C ALA A 399 -1.54 -12.03 -3.15
N LEU A 400 -1.39 -12.09 -4.48
CA LEU A 400 -0.11 -12.40 -5.12
C LEU A 400 0.95 -11.35 -4.84
N LEU A 401 0.60 -10.05 -4.84
CA LEU A 401 1.51 -8.97 -4.48
C LEU A 401 1.98 -9.09 -3.02
N ALA A 402 1.09 -9.42 -2.09
CA ALA A 402 1.44 -9.67 -0.69
C ALA A 402 2.40 -10.85 -0.54
N LEU A 403 2.08 -11.99 -1.17
CA LEU A 403 2.91 -13.19 -1.15
C LEU A 403 4.30 -12.94 -1.77
N ALA A 404 4.36 -12.13 -2.83
CA ALA A 404 5.61 -11.69 -3.43
C ALA A 404 6.42 -10.79 -2.49
N ALA A 405 5.78 -9.87 -1.77
CA ALA A 405 6.46 -9.01 -0.82
C ALA A 405 7.12 -9.82 0.31
N TYR A 406 6.42 -10.84 0.84
CA TYR A 406 6.94 -11.74 1.89
C TYR A 406 8.19 -12.54 1.51
N ARG A 407 8.62 -12.50 0.24
CA ARG A 407 9.89 -13.08 -0.20
C ARG A 407 11.11 -12.28 0.27
N SER A 408 10.98 -10.98 0.50
CA SER A 408 12.09 -10.12 0.95
C SER A 408 12.70 -10.67 2.25
N PRO A 409 14.04 -10.63 2.46
CA PRO A 409 14.64 -11.02 3.74
C PRO A 409 14.07 -10.26 4.95
N PHE A 410 13.63 -9.02 4.71
CA PHE A 410 12.93 -8.21 5.69
C PHE A 410 11.66 -7.62 5.10
N VAL A 411 10.53 -7.89 5.76
CA VAL A 411 9.27 -7.18 5.54
C VAL A 411 8.75 -6.78 6.92
N PRO A 412 8.89 -5.53 7.35
CA PRO A 412 8.34 -5.14 8.64
C PRO A 412 6.81 -5.23 8.58
N ASP A 413 6.21 -5.66 9.67
CA ASP A 413 4.78 -5.88 9.86
C ASP A 413 3.85 -4.78 9.31
N HIS A 414 4.16 -3.49 9.47
CA HIS A 414 3.35 -2.40 8.90
C HIS A 414 3.26 -2.49 7.38
N ASN A 415 4.35 -2.86 6.69
CA ASN A 415 4.37 -3.10 5.26
C ASN A 415 3.76 -4.47 4.92
N GLY A 416 4.09 -5.49 5.71
CA GLY A 416 3.65 -6.88 5.52
C GLY A 416 2.14 -7.05 5.66
N LEU A 417 1.51 -6.33 6.58
CA LEU A 417 0.09 -6.42 6.88
C LEU A 417 -0.77 -5.48 6.02
N PHE A 418 -0.18 -4.49 5.35
CA PHE A 418 -0.91 -3.54 4.49
C PHE A 418 -1.74 -4.22 3.38
N ALA A 419 -1.11 -5.07 2.56
CA ALA A 419 -1.83 -5.76 1.49
C ALA A 419 -2.91 -6.74 2.02
N PRO A 420 -2.62 -7.55 3.06
CA PRO A 420 -3.62 -8.37 3.74
C PRO A 420 -4.82 -7.59 4.31
N ILE A 421 -4.64 -6.43 4.94
CA ILE A 421 -5.79 -5.67 5.49
C ILE A 421 -6.66 -5.09 4.37
N TRP A 422 -6.06 -4.71 3.24
CA TRP A 422 -6.82 -4.35 2.04
C TRP A 422 -7.52 -5.57 1.42
N LEU A 423 -6.88 -6.75 1.46
CA LEU A 423 -7.50 -7.99 1.01
C LEU A 423 -8.70 -8.38 1.89
N TRP A 424 -8.58 -8.19 3.21
CA TRP A 424 -9.68 -8.34 4.16
C TRP A 424 -10.86 -7.46 3.78
N LEU A 425 -10.64 -6.20 3.40
CA LEU A 425 -11.71 -5.30 2.94
C LEU A 425 -12.44 -5.88 1.72
N LEU A 426 -11.72 -6.42 0.73
CA LEU A 426 -12.33 -7.02 -0.46
C LEU A 426 -13.14 -8.28 -0.11
N VAL A 427 -12.62 -9.12 0.79
CA VAL A 427 -13.30 -10.32 1.27
C VAL A 427 -14.55 -9.96 2.06
N ALA A 428 -14.48 -8.97 2.96
CA ALA A 428 -15.61 -8.46 3.71
C ALA A 428 -16.69 -7.89 2.78
N ALA A 429 -16.29 -7.13 1.75
CA ALA A 429 -17.21 -6.56 0.77
C ALA A 429 -17.97 -7.64 -0.04
N GLY A 430 -17.28 -8.73 -0.40
CA GLY A 430 -17.88 -9.87 -1.13
C GLY A 430 -18.66 -10.85 -0.27
N SER A 431 -18.56 -10.75 1.06
CA SER A 431 -19.14 -11.74 1.97
C SER A 431 -20.63 -11.51 2.22
N ARG A 432 -21.35 -12.63 2.42
CA ARG A 432 -22.66 -12.60 3.09
C ARG A 432 -22.40 -12.57 4.59
N LEU A 433 -22.89 -11.52 5.25
CA LEU A 433 -22.68 -11.28 6.68
C LEU A 433 -23.64 -12.16 7.49
N GLN A 434 -23.08 -13.15 8.18
CA GLN A 434 -23.74 -13.99 9.17
C GLN A 434 -22.96 -13.85 10.48
N PRO A 435 -23.57 -14.00 11.68
CA PRO A 435 -22.89 -13.77 12.95
C PRO A 435 -21.49 -14.41 13.07
N PRO A 436 -21.26 -15.71 12.78
CA PRO A 436 -19.92 -16.30 12.88
C PRO A 436 -18.92 -15.70 11.89
N ARG A 437 -19.38 -15.31 10.69
CA ARG A 437 -18.52 -14.65 9.69
C ARG A 437 -18.17 -13.22 10.09
N ILE A 438 -19.10 -12.51 10.73
CA ILE A 438 -18.83 -11.17 11.26
C ILE A 438 -17.75 -11.25 12.33
N VAL A 439 -17.87 -12.20 13.27
CA VAL A 439 -16.85 -12.44 14.31
C VAL A 439 -15.50 -12.80 13.68
N ALA A 440 -15.47 -13.73 12.72
CA ALA A 440 -14.25 -14.09 12.02
C ALA A 440 -13.61 -12.90 11.28
N LEU A 441 -14.42 -12.07 10.61
CA LEU A 441 -13.93 -10.84 9.97
C LEU A 441 -13.42 -9.82 10.99
N ALA A 442 -14.07 -9.68 12.14
CA ALA A 442 -13.60 -8.78 13.20
C ALA A 442 -12.26 -9.25 13.78
N ILE A 443 -12.12 -10.54 14.08
CA ILE A 443 -10.86 -11.13 14.57
C ILE A 443 -9.76 -10.96 13.52
N ALA A 444 -10.05 -11.24 12.24
CA ALA A 444 -9.10 -11.05 11.15
C ALA A 444 -8.69 -9.58 11.00
N TYR A 445 -9.62 -8.62 11.12
CA TYR A 445 -9.30 -7.20 11.08
C TYR A 445 -8.34 -6.80 12.21
N LEU A 446 -8.59 -7.29 13.43
CA LEU A 446 -7.74 -7.02 14.59
C LEU A 446 -6.34 -7.62 14.42
N ALA A 447 -6.24 -8.89 14.00
CA ALA A 447 -4.96 -9.55 13.74
C ALA A 447 -4.16 -8.82 12.65
N LEU A 448 -4.81 -8.44 11.56
CA LEU A 448 -4.18 -7.73 10.45
C LEU A 448 -3.91 -6.24 10.74
N SER A 449 -4.42 -5.71 11.86
CA SER A 449 -4.12 -4.35 12.34
C SER A 449 -3.10 -4.32 13.48
N ALA A 450 -2.67 -5.49 13.96
CA ALA A 450 -1.77 -5.66 15.10
C ALA A 450 -0.30 -5.50 14.68
N VAL A 451 0.07 -4.29 14.29
CA VAL A 451 1.48 -3.89 14.17
C VAL A 451 2.08 -3.82 15.58
N LEU A 452 3.29 -4.33 15.76
CA LEU A 452 3.95 -4.37 17.06
C LEU A 452 4.82 -3.12 17.26
N PRO A 453 4.65 -2.39 18.37
CA PRO A 453 5.59 -1.34 18.72
C PRO A 453 6.92 -1.92 19.23
N PHE A 454 8.01 -1.19 19.02
CA PHE A 454 9.34 -1.46 19.58
C PHE A 454 9.42 -1.09 21.07
N GLY A 455 8.86 0.05 21.45
CA GLY A 455 8.91 0.58 22.82
C GLY A 455 7.65 1.34 23.24
N GLY A 456 7.73 2.06 24.36
CA GLY A 456 6.70 3.01 24.81
C GLY A 456 5.50 2.44 25.56
N MET A 457 5.39 1.12 25.66
CA MET A 457 4.39 0.45 26.48
C MET A 457 5.00 -0.81 27.12
N PRO A 458 4.41 -1.35 28.21
CA PRO A 458 4.79 -2.66 28.72
C PRO A 458 4.54 -3.68 27.61
N LEU A 459 5.63 -4.11 26.97
CA LEU A 459 5.56 -5.02 25.85
C LEU A 459 5.73 -6.44 26.38
N PRO A 460 5.08 -7.45 25.76
CA PRO A 460 5.41 -8.82 26.06
C PRO A 460 6.91 -9.02 25.96
N GLU A 461 7.44 -9.92 26.79
CA GLU A 461 8.80 -10.43 26.61
C GLU A 461 8.97 -10.91 25.16
N LEU A 462 10.22 -11.04 24.71
CA LEU A 462 10.55 -11.38 23.32
C LEU A 462 9.69 -12.55 22.78
N MET A 463 9.46 -13.58 23.60
CA MET A 463 8.62 -14.72 23.26
C MET A 463 7.17 -14.34 22.93
N GLY A 464 6.57 -13.46 23.72
CA GLY A 464 5.21 -12.97 23.47
C GLY A 464 5.11 -12.12 22.21
N ARG A 465 6.15 -11.33 21.90
CA ARG A 465 6.23 -10.57 20.64
C ARG A 465 6.33 -11.51 19.43
N LEU A 466 7.21 -12.49 19.50
CA LEU A 466 7.37 -13.51 18.46
C LEU A 466 6.06 -14.28 18.24
N ALA A 467 5.35 -14.66 19.30
CA ALA A 467 4.06 -15.34 19.21
C ALA A 467 2.99 -14.46 18.55
N LEU A 468 2.86 -13.21 18.98
CA LEU A 468 1.85 -12.29 18.45
C LEU A 468 2.12 -11.92 16.99
N SER A 469 3.37 -11.59 16.62
CA SER A 469 3.70 -11.29 15.23
C SER A 469 3.54 -12.52 14.34
N SER A 470 3.98 -13.70 14.79
CA SER A 470 3.83 -14.94 14.02
C SER A 470 2.35 -15.27 13.81
N PHE A 471 1.49 -15.04 14.81
CA PHE A 471 0.05 -15.19 14.65
C PHE A 471 -0.50 -14.25 13.58
N SER A 472 -0.20 -12.96 13.64
CA SER A 472 -0.61 -11.97 12.62
C SER A 472 -0.10 -12.35 11.22
N GLN A 473 1.18 -12.75 11.12
CA GLN A 473 1.82 -13.20 9.90
C GLN A 473 1.13 -14.44 9.31
N PHE A 474 0.79 -15.44 10.13
CA PHE A 474 0.09 -16.65 9.66
C PHE A 474 -1.36 -16.36 9.25
N VAL A 475 -2.06 -15.45 9.93
CA VAL A 475 -3.40 -14.99 9.49
C VAL A 475 -3.29 -14.31 8.12
N ALA A 476 -2.29 -13.46 7.93
CA ALA A 476 -2.05 -12.77 6.67
C ALA A 476 -1.70 -13.73 5.51
N LEU A 477 -0.72 -14.61 5.72
CA LEU A 477 -0.34 -15.66 4.75
C LEU A 477 -1.52 -16.58 4.43
N GLY A 478 -2.24 -17.03 5.46
CA GLY A 478 -3.42 -17.88 5.33
C GLY A 478 -4.53 -17.22 4.51
N LEU A 479 -4.81 -15.94 4.74
CA LEU A 479 -5.78 -15.18 3.96
C LEU A 479 -5.35 -15.07 2.48
N CYS A 480 -4.10 -14.70 2.21
CA CYS A 480 -3.59 -14.57 0.85
C CYS A 480 -3.62 -15.92 0.11
N LEU A 481 -3.13 -17.00 0.74
CA LEU A 481 -3.16 -18.34 0.18
C LEU A 481 -4.59 -18.82 -0.06
N TRP A 482 -5.51 -18.60 0.88
CA TRP A 482 -6.91 -18.96 0.70
C TRP A 482 -7.55 -18.25 -0.50
N VAL A 483 -7.32 -16.94 -0.66
CA VAL A 483 -7.84 -16.19 -1.82
C VAL A 483 -7.28 -16.73 -3.13
N VAL A 484 -5.98 -17.04 -3.17
CA VAL A 484 -5.36 -17.57 -4.38
C VAL A 484 -5.83 -19.00 -4.64
N LEU A 485 -5.99 -19.85 -3.64
CA LEU A 485 -6.27 -21.27 -3.85
C LEU A 485 -7.77 -21.61 -3.98
N ARG A 486 -8.66 -20.80 -3.42
CA ARG A 486 -10.11 -21.06 -3.47
C ARG A 486 -10.62 -21.19 -4.90
N ARG A 487 -11.69 -21.97 -5.07
CA ARG A 487 -12.36 -22.14 -6.37
C ARG A 487 -13.07 -20.83 -6.73
N PRO A 488 -12.94 -20.34 -7.99
CA PRO A 488 -13.72 -19.20 -8.46
C PRO A 488 -15.22 -19.50 -8.35
N GLN A 489 -15.99 -18.54 -7.83
CA GLN A 489 -17.43 -18.64 -7.61
C GLN A 489 -18.22 -17.63 -8.45
N GLY A 490 -17.58 -16.61 -9.01
CA GLY A 490 -18.24 -15.53 -9.73
C GLY A 490 -18.51 -15.82 -11.21
N GLU A 491 -19.44 -15.07 -11.79
CA GLU A 491 -19.64 -15.07 -13.24
C GLU A 491 -18.38 -14.52 -13.96
N PRO A 492 -17.91 -15.19 -15.01
CA PRO A 492 -16.74 -14.78 -15.79
C PRO A 492 -16.83 -13.32 -16.26
N VAL A 493 -15.72 -12.58 -16.18
CA VAL A 493 -15.62 -11.31 -16.90
C VAL A 493 -15.62 -11.60 -18.41
N ALA A 494 -16.72 -11.24 -19.09
CA ALA A 494 -16.79 -11.32 -20.55
C ALA A 494 -15.62 -10.55 -21.16
N ARG A 495 -14.82 -11.20 -22.02
CA ARG A 495 -13.85 -10.50 -22.85
C ARG A 495 -14.63 -9.54 -23.74
N ALA A 496 -14.20 -8.27 -23.83
CA ALA A 496 -14.69 -7.39 -24.87
C ALA A 496 -14.44 -8.11 -26.20
N SER A 497 -15.51 -8.40 -26.93
CA SER A 497 -15.40 -9.16 -28.17
C SER A 497 -14.52 -8.36 -29.14
N THR A 498 -13.56 -9.01 -29.76
CA THR A 498 -12.77 -8.45 -30.86
C THR A 498 -13.57 -8.34 -32.16
N ALA A 499 -14.91 -8.42 -32.10
CA ALA A 499 -15.73 -8.19 -33.27
C ALA A 499 -15.51 -6.74 -33.72
N PRO A 500 -15.12 -6.50 -34.99
CA PRO A 500 -15.04 -5.15 -35.52
C PRO A 500 -16.42 -4.51 -35.32
N SER A 501 -16.42 -3.33 -34.70
CA SER A 501 -17.62 -2.50 -34.60
C SER A 501 -18.18 -2.37 -36.02
N PRO A 502 -19.44 -2.74 -36.29
CA PRO A 502 -20.02 -2.51 -37.60
C PRO A 502 -19.87 -1.02 -37.87
N ALA A 503 -19.22 -0.70 -38.98
CA ALA A 503 -19.11 0.66 -39.46
C ALA A 503 -20.52 1.25 -39.46
N LEU A 504 -20.71 2.35 -38.72
CA LEU A 504 -21.85 3.22 -38.88
C LEU A 504 -21.80 3.68 -40.35
N SER A 505 -22.57 3.02 -41.21
CA SER A 505 -22.88 3.52 -42.54
C SER A 505 -23.65 4.82 -42.32
N MET A 506 -23.02 5.95 -42.61
CA MET A 506 -23.76 7.18 -42.83
C MET A 506 -24.60 7.00 -44.09
N GLY A 507 -25.92 6.96 -43.88
CA GLY A 507 -26.96 7.17 -44.88
C GLY A 507 -27.92 8.19 -44.31
#